data_AF-A0A554J924-F1
#
_entry.id   AF-A0A554J924-F1
#
_cell.length_a   1.000
_cell.length_b   1.000
_cell.length_c   1.000
_cell.angle_alpha   90.00
_cell.angle_beta   90.00
_cell.angle_gamma   90.00
#
_symmetry.space_group_name_H-M   'P 1'
#
loop_
_entity.id
_entity.type
_entity.pdbx_description
1 polymer ?
#
loop_
_entity_poly.entity_id
_entity_poly.type
_entity_poly.pdbx_seq_one_letter_code
_entity_poly.pdbx_strand_id
1 'polypeptide(L)' 'DRLRGLKENVILGRLIPSGTGFNGSKKHAHIAKLQAERPAASLPSRTTSFAPRTPRAL' A
#
# COMPACT_ATOMS: atom_id res chain seq x y z
N ASP A 1 2.44 4.68 -22.30
CA ASP A 1 3.60 4.58 -21.39
C ASP A 1 3.51 3.29 -20.57
N ARG A 2 4.62 2.76 -20.03
CA ARG A 2 4.68 1.48 -19.30
C ARG A 2 4.32 1.59 -17.79
N LEU A 3 4.06 2.79 -17.28
CA LEU A 3 3.52 3.06 -15.94
C LEU A 3 4.34 2.43 -14.79
N ARG A 4 5.67 2.55 -14.84
CA ARG A 4 6.63 1.88 -13.93
C ARG A 4 7.20 2.74 -12.81
N GLY A 5 6.95 4.03 -12.84
CA GLY A 5 7.50 5.05 -11.95
C GLY A 5 6.65 5.32 -10.72
N LEU A 6 7.18 6.20 -9.87
CA LEU A 6 6.56 6.55 -8.59
C LEU A 6 5.25 7.32 -8.81
N LYS A 7 5.29 8.44 -9.55
CA LYS A 7 4.15 9.35 -9.71
C LYS A 7 2.93 8.66 -10.33
N GLU A 8 3.15 7.89 -11.39
CA GLU A 8 2.11 7.17 -12.10
C GLU A 8 1.45 6.09 -11.24
N ASN A 9 2.21 5.32 -10.45
CA ASN A 9 1.62 4.35 -9.53
C ASN A 9 0.87 5.00 -8.35
N VAL A 10 1.31 6.19 -7.90
CA VAL A 10 0.57 6.98 -6.89
C VAL A 10 -0.80 7.40 -7.43
N ILE A 11 -0.85 7.95 -8.65
CA ILE A 11 -2.11 8.42 -9.26
C ILE A 11 -3.10 7.27 -9.45
N LEU A 12 -2.60 6.08 -9.80
CA LEU A 12 -3.41 4.89 -10.05
C LEU A 12 -3.81 4.12 -8.78
N GLY A 13 -3.28 4.49 -7.61
CA GLY A 13 -3.51 3.74 -6.37
C GLY A 13 -2.87 2.35 -6.36
N ARG A 14 -1.79 2.15 -7.11
CA ARG A 14 -1.00 0.91 -7.14
C ARG A 14 0.19 1.02 -6.19
N LEU A 15 0.77 -0.11 -5.81
CA LEU A 15 2.00 -0.12 -5.03
C LEU A 15 3.13 0.56 -5.83
N ILE A 16 3.77 1.55 -5.23
CA ILE A 16 4.87 2.30 -5.86
C ILE A 16 6.14 1.44 -5.94
N PRO A 17 7.01 1.67 -6.94
CA PRO A 17 8.28 0.96 -7.10
C PRO A 17 9.36 1.47 -6.12
N SER A 18 9.05 1.60 -4.83
CA SER A 18 9.97 2.08 -3.79
C SER A 18 9.70 1.38 -2.46
N GLY A 19 10.72 1.31 -1.60
CA GLY A 19 10.62 0.65 -0.31
C GLY A 19 10.15 -0.80 -0.45
N THR A 20 9.04 -1.15 0.18
CA THR A 20 8.46 -2.51 0.16
C THR A 20 7.89 -2.90 -1.20
N GLY A 21 7.60 -1.92 -2.07
CA GLY A 21 7.16 -2.16 -3.44
C GLY A 21 8.29 -2.23 -4.47
N PHE A 22 9.55 -2.10 -4.04
CA PHE A 22 10.71 -2.30 -4.91
C PHE A 22 11.23 -3.74 -4.81
N ASN A 23 11.08 -4.50 -5.90
CA ASN A 23 11.58 -5.86 -6.02
C ASN A 23 13.09 -5.92 -5.77
N GLY A 24 13.53 -6.84 -4.92
CA GLY A 24 14.94 -6.99 -4.54
C GLY A 24 15.41 -6.08 -3.40
N SER A 25 14.58 -5.16 -2.89
CA SER A 25 14.94 -4.43 -1.67
C SER A 25 14.90 -5.31 -0.42
N LYS A 26 15.72 -4.98 0.58
CA LYS A 26 15.68 -5.62 1.91
C LYS A 26 14.29 -5.52 2.54
N LYS A 27 13.63 -4.36 2.39
CA LYS A 27 12.29 -4.11 2.92
C LYS A 27 11.23 -5.00 2.28
N HIS A 28 11.32 -5.22 0.97
CA HIS A 28 10.44 -6.14 0.25
C HIS A 28 10.58 -7.57 0.79
N ALA A 29 11.82 -8.05 0.94
CA ALA A 29 12.08 -9.39 1.49
C ALA A 29 11.55 -9.56 2.92
N HIS A 30 11.74 -8.55 3.78
CA HIS A 30 11.25 -8.58 5.15
C HIS A 30 9.71 -8.63 5.21
N ILE A 31 9.02 -7.84 4.39
CA ILE A 31 7.56 -7.86 4.33
C ILE A 31 7.04 -9.18 3.76
N ALA A 32 7.70 -9.74 2.74
CA ALA A 32 7.31 -11.04 2.17
C ALA A 32 7.36 -12.15 3.24
N LYS A 33 8.40 -12.16 4.08
CA LYS A 33 8.50 -13.08 5.22
C LYS A 33 7.34 -12.91 6.21
N LEU A 34 7.08 -11.67 6.62
CA LEU A 34 5.98 -11.35 7.56
C LEU A 34 4.60 -11.70 6.99
N GLN A 35 4.41 -11.56 5.67
CA GLN A 35 3.17 -11.93 4.99
C GLN A 35 3.00 -13.45 4.91
N ALA A 36 4.08 -14.20 4.73
CA ALA A 36 4.04 -15.66 4.74
C ALA A 36 3.69 -16.24 6.12
N GLU A 37 4.14 -15.58 7.19
CA GLU A 37 3.84 -15.95 8.58
C GLU A 37 2.43 -15.52 9.03
N ARG A 38 1.77 -14.64 8.26
CA ARG A 38 0.45 -14.12 8.62
C ARG A 38 -0.63 -15.18 8.32
N PRO A 39 -1.41 -15.62 9.31
CA PRO A 39 -2.58 -16.46 9.06
C PRO A 39 -3.58 -15.69 8.18
N ALA A 40 -4.28 -16.41 7.28
CA ALA A 40 -5.21 -15.80 6.33
C ALA A 40 -6.25 -14.95 7.07
N ALA A 41 -6.09 -13.63 7.01
CA ALA A 41 -6.99 -12.70 7.65
C ALA A 41 -8.30 -12.65 6.86
N SER A 42 -9.32 -13.33 7.37
CA SER A 42 -10.72 -13.19 6.96
C SER A 42 -11.30 -11.89 7.51
N LEU A 43 -10.81 -10.74 7.04
CA LEU A 43 -11.49 -9.47 7.30
C LEU A 43 -11.72 -8.76 5.98
N PRO A 44 -12.99 -8.50 5.59
CA PRO A 44 -13.26 -7.64 4.45
C PRO A 44 -12.77 -6.25 4.83
N SER A 45 -11.73 -5.77 4.12
CA SER A 45 -11.22 -4.41 4.26
C SER A 45 -12.31 -3.42 3.81
N ARG A 46 -13.18 -3.04 4.75
CA ARG A 46 -14.22 -2.02 4.58
C ARG A 46 -13.75 -0.62 4.97
N THR A 47 -12.44 -0.41 5.05
CA THR A 47 -11.90 0.92 5.34
C THR A 47 -11.66 1.63 4.02
N THR A 48 -12.63 2.44 3.61
CA THR A 48 -12.37 3.49 2.63
C THR A 48 -11.21 4.31 3.16
N SER A 49 -10.14 4.47 2.38
CA SER A 49 -8.86 5.08 2.76
C SER A 49 -8.93 6.57 3.15
N PHE A 50 -10.14 7.13 3.22
CA PHE A 50 -10.42 8.49 3.63
C PHE A 50 -11.28 8.47 4.89
N ALA A 51 -10.69 8.80 6.03
CA ALA A 51 -11.47 9.10 7.23
C ALA A 51 -12.30 10.37 6.95
N PRO A 52 -13.61 10.41 7.28
CA PRO A 52 -14.40 11.63 7.09
C PRO A 52 -13.80 12.74 7.95
N ARG A 53 -13.40 13.85 7.30
CA ARG A 53 -12.89 15.03 8.00
C ARG A 53 -14.08 15.71 8.69
N THR A 54 -14.08 15.77 10.01
CA THR A 54 -15.06 16.60 10.73
C THR A 54 -14.78 18.07 10.41
N PRO A 55 -15.70 18.83 9.79
CA PRO A 55 -15.51 20.26 9.62
C PRO A 55 -15.52 20.91 11.00
N ARG A 56 -14.48 21.69 11.31
CA ARG A 56 -14.45 22.52 12.52
C ARG A 56 -15.47 23.64 12.33
N ALA A 57 -16.49 23.70 13.18
CA ALA A 57 -17.42 24.83 13.22
C ALA A 57 -16.68 26.10 13.65
N LEU A 58 -16.99 27.22 12.98
CA LEU A 58 -16.56 28.57 13.33
C LEU A 58 -17.48 29.16 14.40
#